data_AF-A0A2N6VJH5-F1
#
_entry.id   AF-A0A2N6VJH5-F1
#
_cell.length_a   1.000
_cell.length_b   1.000
_cell.length_c   1.000
_cell.angle_alpha   90.00
_cell.angle_beta   90.00
_cell.angle_gamma   90.00
#
_symmetry.space_group_name_H-M   'P 1'
#
loop_
_entity.id
_entity.type
_entity.pdbx_description
1 polymer ?
#
loop_
_entity_poly.entity_id
_entity_poly.type
_entity_poly.pdbx_seq_one_letter_code
_entity_poly.pdbx_strand_id
1 'polypeptide(L)' 'NKGVNPDEVVAVGAAVQAGVLRGDRKDVLLIDVTPLSLGLETKGGVMTKLIERNSPIPTKKSETFTTAED' A
#
# COMPACT_ATOMS: atom_id res chain seq x y z
N ASN A 1 -4.00 13.53 -28.45
CA ASN A 1 -2.75 13.89 -27.73
C ASN A 1 -2.34 12.77 -26.80
N LYS A 2 -1.49 11.85 -27.29
CA LYS A 2 -0.78 10.86 -26.47
C LYS A 2 0.47 11.54 -25.90
N GLY A 3 0.30 12.32 -24.82
CA GLY A 3 1.34 13.21 -24.28
C GLY A 3 2.31 12.59 -23.26
N VAL A 4 2.40 11.26 -23.21
CA VAL A 4 3.22 10.52 -22.23
C VAL A 4 4.01 9.46 -22.97
N ASN A 5 5.33 9.48 -22.82
CA ASN A 5 6.22 8.44 -23.35
C ASN A 5 6.09 7.17 -22.48
N PRO A 6 5.56 6.05 -23.00
CA PRO A 6 5.38 4.83 -22.22
C PRO A 6 6.71 4.21 -21.76
N ASP A 7 7.81 4.48 -22.48
CA ASP A 7 9.10 3.85 -22.22
C ASP A 7 9.85 4.52 -21.05
N GLU A 8 9.54 5.79 -20.78
CA GLU A 8 10.30 6.62 -19.82
C GLU A 8 9.49 7.06 -18.61
N VAL A 9 8.15 7.11 -18.71
CA VAL A 9 7.29 7.74 -17.70
C VAL A 9 7.46 7.15 -16.30
N VAL A 10 7.71 5.84 -16.19
CA VAL A 10 7.92 5.17 -14.91
C VAL A 10 9.23 5.62 -14.26
N ALA A 11 10.32 5.68 -15.03
CA ALA A 11 11.63 6.10 -14.55
C ALA A 11 11.63 7.58 -14.11
N VAL A 12 10.96 8.44 -14.89
CA VAL A 12 10.80 9.87 -14.54
C VAL A 12 9.98 10.03 -13.25
N GLY A 13 8.88 9.30 -13.10
CA GLY A 13 8.06 9.33 -11.88
C GLY A 13 8.84 8.90 -10.63
N ALA A 14 9.66 7.85 -10.74
CA ALA A 14 10.53 7.41 -9.64
C ALA A 14 11.57 8.46 -9.25
N ALA A 15 12.18 9.15 -10.22
CA ALA A 15 13.12 10.23 -9.96
C ALA A 15 12.46 11.43 -9.24
N VAL A 16 11.23 11.77 -9.62
CA VAL A 16 10.45 12.81 -8.94
C VAL A 16 10.17 12.42 -7.48
N GLN A 17 9.73 11.19 -7.23
CA GLN A 17 9.48 10.70 -5.87
C GLN A 17 10.76 10.70 -5.02
N ALA A 18 11.91 10.38 -5.60
CA ALA A 18 13.20 10.46 -4.90
C ALA A 18 13.56 11.91 -4.49
N GLY A 19 13.26 12.90 -5.33
CA GLY A 19 13.42 14.32 -5.00
C GLY A 19 12.50 14.78 -3.86
N VAL A 20 11.26 14.30 -3.82
CA VAL A 20 10.32 14.55 -2.71
C VAL A 20 10.88 14.00 -1.40
N LEU A 21 11.40 12.76 -1.40
CA LEU A 21 12.00 12.14 -0.21
C LEU A 21 13.26 12.87 0.29
N ARG A 22 14.05 13.48 -0.61
CA ARG A 22 15.20 14.33 -0.25
C ARG A 22 14.82 15.70 0.28
N GLY A 23 13.58 16.13 0.10
CA GLY A 23 13.08 17.44 0.51
C GLY A 23 13.26 18.54 -0.53
N ASP A 24 13.66 18.19 -1.76
CA ASP A 24 13.84 19.12 -2.89
C ASP A 24 12.50 19.67 -3.41
N ARG A 25 11.40 18.94 -3.13
CA ARG A 25 10.02 19.27 -3.48
C ARG A 25 9.14 19.12 -2.25
N LYS A 26 8.40 20.18 -1.89
CA LYS A 26 7.53 20.22 -0.69
C LYS A 26 6.05 20.39 -1.03
N ASP A 27 5.74 20.59 -2.30
CA ASP A 27 4.41 20.87 -2.86
C ASP A 27 3.68 19.60 -3.31
N VAL A 28 4.28 18.42 -3.13
CA VAL A 28 3.74 17.13 -3.57
C VAL A 28 3.39 16.27 -2.35
N LEU A 29 2.14 15.83 -2.28
CA LEU A 29 1.68 14.81 -1.34
C LEU A 29 1.36 13.53 -2.12
N LEU A 30 2.05 12.43 -1.79
CA LEU A 30 1.75 11.10 -2.33
C LEU A 30 1.04 10.27 -1.27
N ILE A 31 -0.16 9.80 -1.60
CA ILE A 31 -0.93 8.84 -0.79
C ILE A 31 -1.09 7.58 -1.63
N ASP A 32 -0.47 6.50 -1.17
CA ASP A 32 -0.52 5.20 -1.84
C ASP A 32 -1.46 4.25 -1.07
N VAL A 33 -1.82 3.11 -1.67
CA VAL A 33 -2.76 2.13 -1.11
C VAL A 33 -2.28 0.68 -1.27
N THR A 34 -2.72 -0.21 -0.39
CA THR A 34 -2.46 -1.66 -0.53
C THR A 34 -3.27 -2.26 -1.69
N PRO A 35 -2.67 -3.07 -2.59
CA PRO A 35 -3.41 -3.61 -3.74
C PRO A 35 -4.37 -4.77 -3.37
N LEU A 36 -4.05 -5.51 -2.32
CA LEU A 36 -4.76 -6.71 -1.85
C LEU A 36 -5.06 -6.61 -0.36
N SER A 37 -6.08 -7.36 0.09
CA SER A 37 -6.36 -7.50 1.52
C SER A 37 -5.28 -8.38 2.14
N LEU A 38 -4.76 -7.96 3.30
CA LEU A 38 -3.83 -8.73 4.13
C LEU A 38 -4.56 -9.26 5.35
N GLY A 39 -4.34 -10.51 5.70
CA GLY A 39 -5.00 -11.17 6.81
C GLY A 39 -4.34 -12.50 7.16
N LEU A 40 -5.01 -13.28 7.99
CA LEU A 40 -4.57 -14.60 8.43
C LEU A 40 -5.71 -15.60 8.35
N GLU A 41 -5.37 -16.87 8.23
CA GLU A 41 -6.32 -17.97 8.24
C GLU A 41 -6.78 -18.27 9.68
N THR A 42 -8.09 -18.45 9.87
CA THR A 42 -8.72 -18.84 11.14
C THR A 42 -9.39 -20.22 11.01
N LYS A 43 -9.84 -20.81 12.13
CA LYS A 43 -10.42 -22.17 12.17
C LYS A 43 -11.49 -22.34 11.08
N GLY A 44 -11.40 -23.45 10.35
CA GLY A 44 -12.28 -23.75 9.22
C GLY A 44 -11.79 -23.22 7.87
N GLY A 45 -10.53 -22.80 7.77
CA GLY A 45 -9.93 -22.33 6.51
C GLY A 45 -10.42 -20.94 6.07
N VAL A 46 -10.92 -20.14 7.03
CA VAL A 46 -11.52 -18.85 6.75
C VAL A 46 -10.45 -17.76 6.81
N MET A 47 -10.31 -16.99 5.72
CA MET A 47 -9.41 -15.84 5.67
C MET A 47 -10.02 -14.64 6.42
N THR A 48 -9.47 -14.34 7.59
CA THR A 48 -9.79 -13.14 8.37
C THR A 48 -8.87 -12.01 7.97
N LYS A 49 -9.44 -10.99 7.32
CA LYS A 49 -8.69 -9.84 6.81
C LYS A 49 -8.44 -8.82 7.93
N LEU A 50 -7.20 -8.39 8.07
CA LEU A 50 -6.78 -7.37 9.03
C LEU A 50 -6.65 -5.99 8.36
N ILE A 51 -6.12 -5.95 7.13
CA ILE A 51 -6.01 -4.74 6.32
C ILE A 51 -6.75 -5.01 5.02
N GLU A 52 -7.75 -4.19 4.70
CA GLU A 52 -8.50 -4.36 3.47
C GLU A 52 -7.71 -3.88 2.25
N ARG A 53 -8.02 -4.43 1.08
CA ARG A 53 -7.52 -3.91 -0.19
C ARG A 53 -7.91 -2.43 -0.34
N ASN A 54 -7.06 -1.67 -1.01
CA ASN A 54 -7.17 -0.22 -1.20
C ASN A 54 -7.09 0.58 0.11
N SER A 55 -6.55 0.02 1.20
CA SER A 55 -6.29 0.80 2.42
C SER A 55 -5.13 1.77 2.19
N PRO A 56 -5.25 3.07 2.54
CA PRO A 56 -4.15 4.02 2.45
C PRO A 56 -2.95 3.59 3.31
N ILE A 57 -1.73 3.77 2.79
CA ILE A 57 -0.49 3.53 3.52
C ILE A 57 0.18 4.86 3.90
N PRO A 58 0.82 4.94 5.07
CA PRO A 58 1.07 3.87 6.06
C PRO A 58 -0.18 3.53 6.91
N THR A 59 -0.39 2.24 7.19
CA THR A 59 -1.47 1.76 8.06
C THR A 59 -0.99 0.68 9.01
N LYS A 60 -1.65 0.56 10.17
CA LYS A 60 -1.40 -0.49 11.18
C LYS A 60 -2.75 -0.96 11.72
N LYS A 61 -2.93 -2.28 11.79
CA LYS A 61 -4.08 -2.93 12.45
C LYS A 61 -3.58 -3.94 13.48
N SER A 62 -4.27 -4.01 14.60
CA SER A 62 -4.05 -5.00 15.64
C SER A 62 -5.39 -5.57 16.09
N GLU A 63 -5.43 -6.87 16.28
CA GLU A 63 -6.59 -7.64 16.73
C GLU A 63 -6.10 -8.80 17.60
N THR A 64 -6.82 -9.07 18.69
CA THR A 64 -6.47 -10.14 19.63
C THR A 64 -7.20 -11.42 19.23
N PHE A 65 -6.46 -12.51 19.07
CA PHE A 65 -6.98 -13.83 18.75
C PHE A 65 -6.83 -14.78 19.93
N THR A 66 -7.66 -15.83 19.97
CA THR A 66 -7.59 -16.92 20.96
C THR A 66 -7.47 -18.27 20.25
N THR A 67 -7.06 -19.30 20.98
CA THR A 67 -7.03 -20.67 20.46
C THR A 67 -8.45 -21.16 20.17
N ALA A 68 -8.59 -21.94 19.10
CA ALA A 68 -9.89 -22.39 18.61
C ALA A 68 -10.37 -23.69 19.28
N GLU A 69 -9.50 -24.30 20.07
CA GLU A 69 -9.71 -25.39 21.04
C GLU A 69 -8.85 -25.00 22.26
N ASP A 70 -9.33 -25.25 23.48
CA ASP A 70 -8.68 -24.83 24.74
C ASP A 70 -7.24 -25.37 24.87
#